data_AF-X1U3Z4-F1
#
_entry.id   AF-X1U3Z4-F1
#
_cell.length_a   1.000
_cell.length_b   1.000
_cell.length_c   1.000
_cell.angle_alpha   90.00
_cell.angle_beta   90.00
_cell.angle_gamma   90.00
#
_symmetry.space_group_name_H-M   'P 1'
#
loop_
_entity.id
_entity.type
_entity.pdbx_description
1 polymer ?
#
loop_
_entity_poly.entity_id
_entity_poly.type
_entity_poly.pdbx_seq_one_letter_code
_entity_poly.pdbx_strand_id
1 'polypeptide(L)'
;MGAISNYWKGIEVKILEDPPLEVESKLPWFVEVLVYPASMHGLIQIGIFVVAYLVVDLTQPIMFAVFRHYGQVVVLGLRILLVGYVTFYFGYCIYDSSRGGRRAPNIAVHHVPDKGDFVSQIGLILGCVAVCFWPVGLYYGFTERTDSAFWLLAACGGFFFPMALLAGILFDATHALNPIFIVISVLRTFFAYWALILSFCVFGGLVAAVFWILSNIPILSFVSSAVGLYLLLVAAHLLGRFYWWNKYKLNWGL
;
A
#
# COMPACT_ATOMS: atom_id res chain seq x y z
N MET A 1 12.85 12.75 33.11
CA MET A 1 11.78 11.74 32.84
C MET A 1 10.37 12.34 33.00
N GLY A 2 10.09 13.53 32.45
CA GLY A 2 8.80 14.22 32.66
C GLY A 2 8.25 15.01 31.47
N ALA A 3 8.90 14.94 30.30
CA ALA A 3 8.52 15.76 29.13
C ALA A 3 7.88 14.98 27.97
N ILE A 4 7.87 13.64 28.01
CA ILE A 4 7.28 12.79 26.94
C ILE A 4 5.79 12.47 27.24
N SER A 5 5.33 12.73 28.46
CA SER A 5 3.95 12.43 28.90
C SER A 5 2.89 13.42 28.35
N ASN A 6 3.30 14.61 27.92
CA ASN A 6 2.34 15.65 27.52
C ASN A 6 1.97 15.65 26.02
N TYR A 7 2.71 14.92 25.16
CA TYR A 7 2.33 14.79 23.75
C TYR A 7 1.09 13.90 23.55
N TRP A 8 0.85 12.96 24.45
CA TRP A 8 -0.30 12.05 24.37
C TRP A 8 -1.59 12.60 24.99
N LYS A 9 -1.51 13.65 25.81
CA LYS A 9 -2.70 14.29 26.42
C LYS A 9 -3.44 15.26 25.49
N GLY A 10 -2.81 15.72 24.41
CA GLY A 10 -3.48 16.53 23.37
C GLY A 10 -4.31 15.71 22.38
N ILE A 11 -4.13 14.38 22.39
CA ILE A 11 -5.00 13.39 21.74
C ILE A 11 -6.03 12.94 22.78
N GLU A 12 -6.63 13.91 23.50
CA GLU A 12 -7.95 13.69 24.07
C GLU A 12 -8.89 13.43 22.89
N VAL A 13 -9.01 12.15 22.55
CA VAL A 13 -10.28 11.45 22.54
C VAL A 13 -11.41 12.37 22.07
N LYS A 14 -11.29 12.88 20.83
CA LYS A 14 -12.45 12.80 19.94
C LYS A 14 -12.75 11.31 19.88
N ILE A 15 -13.59 10.87 20.82
CA ILE A 15 -14.47 9.74 20.63
C ILE A 15 -14.98 9.96 19.21
N LEU A 16 -14.43 9.20 18.26
CA LEU A 16 -15.13 8.99 17.01
C LEU A 16 -16.47 8.47 17.50
N GLU A 17 -17.48 9.34 17.53
CA GLU A 17 -18.84 8.88 17.35
C GLU A 17 -18.73 7.93 16.16
N ASP A 18 -18.93 6.63 16.43
CA ASP A 18 -19.06 5.65 15.37
C ASP A 18 -20.02 6.29 14.36
N PRO A 19 -19.58 6.51 13.11
CA PRO A 19 -20.39 7.24 12.15
C PRO A 19 -21.79 6.59 12.13
N PRO A 20 -22.86 7.40 12.12
CA PRO A 20 -24.22 6.91 12.31
C PRO A 20 -24.45 5.70 11.42
N LEU A 21 -24.91 4.60 12.04
CA LEU A 21 -25.20 3.29 11.43
C LEU A 21 -25.48 3.42 9.93
N GLU A 22 -24.45 3.11 9.14
CA GLU A 22 -24.43 3.42 7.71
C GLU A 22 -25.62 2.78 7.00
N VAL A 23 -26.23 3.57 6.10
CA VAL A 23 -27.18 3.11 5.09
C VAL A 23 -26.65 1.82 4.46
N GLU A 24 -27.38 0.71 4.63
CA GLU A 24 -27.10 -0.57 3.98
C GLU A 24 -26.81 -0.33 2.51
N SER A 25 -25.58 -0.64 2.09
CA SER A 25 -25.24 -0.57 0.67
C SER A 25 -25.95 -1.70 -0.05
N LYS A 26 -26.64 -1.35 -1.13
CA LYS A 26 -27.37 -2.31 -1.96
C LYS A 26 -26.47 -3.10 -2.92
N LEU A 27 -25.16 -2.85 -2.91
CA LEU A 27 -24.23 -3.40 -3.90
C LEU A 27 -23.53 -4.65 -3.34
N PRO A 28 -23.20 -5.63 -4.21
CA PRO A 28 -22.35 -6.74 -3.82
C PRO A 28 -20.97 -6.24 -3.40
N TRP A 29 -20.41 -6.85 -2.34
CA TRP A 29 -19.13 -6.44 -1.74
C TRP A 29 -17.97 -6.32 -2.75
N PHE A 30 -17.93 -7.16 -3.80
CA PHE A 30 -16.86 -7.12 -4.80
C PHE A 30 -16.98 -5.90 -5.72
N VAL A 31 -18.20 -5.43 -5.99
CA VAL A 31 -18.44 -4.21 -6.78
C VAL A 31 -18.01 -3.00 -5.97
N GLU A 32 -18.30 -2.99 -4.66
CA GLU A 32 -17.88 -1.90 -3.78
C GLU A 32 -16.36 -1.75 -3.76
N VAL A 33 -15.65 -2.88 -3.68
CA VAL A 33 -14.20 -2.91 -3.73
C VAL A 33 -13.66 -2.31 -5.03
N LEU A 34 -14.26 -2.64 -6.17
CA LEU A 34 -13.87 -2.08 -7.46
C LEU A 34 -14.24 -0.59 -7.57
N VAL A 35 -15.36 -0.16 -6.98
CA VAL A 35 -15.83 1.23 -7.04
C VAL A 35 -15.02 2.15 -6.11
N TYR A 36 -14.26 1.61 -5.16
CA TYR A 36 -13.49 2.41 -4.20
C TYR A 36 -12.59 3.50 -4.85
N PRO A 37 -11.72 3.18 -5.84
CA PRO A 37 -10.91 4.19 -6.51
C PRO A 37 -11.70 4.97 -7.58
N ALA A 38 -12.85 4.45 -8.03
CA ALA A 38 -13.73 5.10 -9.01
C ALA A 38 -14.55 6.27 -8.41
N SER A 39 -14.30 6.62 -7.15
CA SER A 39 -14.79 7.86 -6.56
C SER A 39 -14.08 9.08 -7.17
N MET A 40 -14.75 10.25 -7.14
CA MET A 40 -14.18 11.49 -7.67
C MET A 40 -12.79 11.79 -7.07
N HIS A 41 -12.61 11.57 -5.77
CA HIS A 41 -11.33 11.80 -5.09
C HIS A 41 -10.26 10.78 -5.50
N GLY A 42 -10.61 9.49 -5.62
CA GLY A 42 -9.69 8.46 -6.09
C GLY A 42 -9.20 8.72 -7.52
N LEU A 43 -10.11 9.07 -8.43
CA LEU A 43 -9.77 9.41 -9.82
C LEU A 43 -8.89 10.66 -9.92
N ILE A 44 -9.15 11.69 -9.10
CA ILE A 44 -8.30 12.88 -9.04
C ILE A 44 -6.88 12.49 -8.59
N GLN A 45 -6.73 11.68 -7.53
CA GLN A 45 -5.41 11.27 -7.04
C GLN A 45 -4.66 10.39 -8.04
N ILE A 46 -5.34 9.44 -8.69
CA ILE A 46 -4.76 8.66 -9.80
C ILE A 46 -4.30 9.62 -10.90
N GLY A 47 -5.14 10.56 -11.32
CA GLY A 47 -4.79 11.55 -12.34
C GLY A 47 -3.55 12.37 -11.97
N ILE A 48 -3.45 12.84 -10.73
CA ILE A 48 -2.29 13.57 -10.21
C ILE A 48 -1.03 12.70 -10.30
N PHE A 49 -1.08 11.44 -9.86
CA PHE A 49 0.08 10.55 -9.91
C PHE A 49 0.53 10.26 -11.33
N VAL A 50 -0.40 9.92 -12.23
CA VAL A 50 -0.05 9.60 -13.61
C VAL A 50 0.54 10.84 -14.31
N VAL A 51 -0.05 12.02 -14.11
CA VAL A 51 0.50 13.28 -14.66
C VAL A 51 1.87 13.58 -14.05
N ALA A 52 2.07 13.37 -12.74
CA ALA A 52 3.36 13.57 -12.10
C ALA A 52 4.44 12.63 -12.66
N TYR A 53 4.13 11.33 -12.84
CA TYR A 53 5.02 10.37 -13.49
C TYR A 53 5.38 10.83 -14.91
N LEU A 54 4.38 11.24 -15.70
CA LEU A 54 4.59 11.73 -17.05
C LEU A 54 5.50 12.96 -17.08
N VAL A 55 5.30 13.92 -16.17
CA VAL A 55 6.15 15.12 -16.07
C VAL A 55 7.60 14.73 -15.73
N VAL A 56 7.81 13.81 -14.78
CA VAL A 56 9.16 13.33 -14.43
C VAL A 56 9.82 12.63 -15.63
N ASP A 57 9.08 11.82 -16.38
CA ASP A 57 9.60 11.13 -17.57
C ASP A 57 9.92 12.10 -18.72
N LEU A 58 9.06 13.09 -18.98
CA LEU A 58 9.26 14.10 -20.03
C LEU A 58 10.39 15.07 -19.71
N THR A 59 10.62 15.37 -18.43
CA THR A 59 11.70 16.28 -18.00
C THR A 59 13.06 15.59 -17.97
N GLN A 60 13.12 14.26 -17.87
CA GLN A 60 14.37 13.50 -17.84
C GLN A 60 15.37 13.85 -18.97
N PRO A 61 15.00 13.84 -20.27
CA PRO A 61 15.95 14.17 -21.34
C PRO A 61 16.45 15.62 -21.25
N ILE A 62 15.60 16.55 -20.83
CA ILE A 62 15.95 17.97 -20.66
C ILE A 62 16.95 18.12 -19.51
N MET A 63 16.67 17.50 -18.36
CA MET A 63 17.56 17.52 -17.20
C MET A 63 18.91 16.90 -17.51
N PHE A 64 18.94 15.82 -18.29
CA PHE A 64 20.18 15.20 -18.76
C PHE A 64 20.98 16.13 -19.69
N ALA A 65 20.31 16.80 -20.63
CA ALA A 65 20.96 17.72 -21.56
C ALA A 65 21.56 18.96 -20.85
N VAL A 66 20.86 19.52 -19.87
CA VAL A 66 21.27 20.75 -19.17
C VAL A 66 22.30 20.47 -18.07
N PHE A 67 22.06 19.47 -17.22
CA PHE A 67 22.85 19.22 -16.00
C PHE A 67 23.82 18.03 -16.10
N ARG A 68 23.87 17.34 -17.25
CA ARG A 68 24.67 16.13 -17.49
C ARG A 68 24.47 15.08 -16.38
N HIS A 69 25.52 14.72 -15.66
CA HIS A 69 25.48 13.71 -14.60
C HIS A 69 24.61 14.12 -13.40
N TYR A 70 24.54 15.41 -13.05
CA TYR A 70 23.70 15.87 -11.95
C TYR A 70 22.20 15.78 -12.28
N GLY A 71 21.84 15.85 -13.57
CA GLY A 71 20.45 15.72 -14.01
C GLY A 71 19.84 14.37 -13.64
N GLN A 72 20.61 13.27 -13.74
CA GLN A 72 20.15 11.94 -13.37
C GLN A 72 19.86 11.81 -11.87
N VAL A 73 20.71 12.41 -11.02
CA VAL A 73 20.51 12.41 -9.56
C VAL A 73 19.25 13.17 -9.18
N VAL A 74 18.97 14.30 -9.81
CA VAL A 74 17.74 15.09 -9.55
C VAL A 74 16.50 14.31 -9.97
N VAL A 75 16.49 13.72 -11.17
CA VAL A 75 15.37 12.89 -11.66
C VAL A 75 15.14 11.68 -10.75
N LEU A 76 16.21 11.01 -10.31
CA LEU A 76 16.11 9.92 -9.35
C LEU A 76 15.49 10.39 -8.02
N GLY A 77 15.92 11.53 -7.49
CA GLY A 77 15.33 12.12 -6.28
C GLY A 77 13.83 12.41 -6.45
N LEU A 78 13.41 12.97 -7.58
CA LEU A 78 11.99 13.20 -7.90
C LEU A 78 11.20 11.89 -7.99
N ARG A 79 11.76 10.85 -8.63
CA ARG A 79 11.13 9.52 -8.69
C ARG A 79 10.97 8.90 -7.31
N ILE A 80 12.01 8.98 -6.46
CA ILE A 80 11.96 8.48 -5.08
C ILE A 80 10.87 9.20 -4.28
N LEU A 81 10.79 10.53 -4.40
CA LEU A 81 9.76 11.33 -3.73
C LEU A 81 8.35 10.93 -4.21
N LEU A 82 8.16 10.79 -5.52
CA LEU A 82 6.88 10.40 -6.10
C LEU A 82 6.45 8.99 -5.67
N VAL A 83 7.35 8.01 -5.74
CA VAL A 83 7.10 6.64 -5.27
C VAL A 83 6.82 6.62 -3.76
N GLY A 84 7.57 7.39 -2.97
CA GLY A 84 7.33 7.55 -1.55
C GLY A 84 5.94 8.12 -1.26
N TYR A 85 5.50 9.13 -2.02
CA TYR A 85 4.16 9.71 -1.88
C TYR A 85 3.05 8.73 -2.25
N VAL A 86 3.20 7.99 -3.35
CA VAL A 86 2.24 6.93 -3.72
C VAL A 86 2.17 5.85 -2.65
N THR A 87 3.32 5.46 -2.08
CA THR A 87 3.42 4.46 -1.01
C THR A 87 2.76 4.93 0.27
N PHE A 88 2.97 6.19 0.64
CA PHE A 88 2.28 6.84 1.75
C PHE A 88 0.75 6.85 1.53
N TYR A 89 0.29 7.29 0.37
CA TYR A 89 -1.15 7.33 0.06
C TYR A 89 -1.78 5.93 0.05
N PHE A 90 -1.05 4.93 -0.45
CA PHE A 90 -1.46 3.53 -0.40
C PHE A 90 -1.65 3.05 1.05
N GLY A 91 -0.69 3.33 1.93
CA GLY A 91 -0.80 3.01 3.35
C GLY A 91 -1.97 3.75 4.03
N TYR A 92 -2.18 5.03 3.67
CA TYR A 92 -3.31 5.82 4.17
C TYR A 92 -4.66 5.25 3.72
N CYS A 93 -4.76 4.75 2.48
CA CYS A 93 -5.97 4.05 2.00
C CYS A 93 -6.25 2.77 2.78
N ILE A 94 -5.22 1.99 3.12
CA ILE A 94 -5.36 0.79 3.97
C ILE A 94 -5.90 1.19 5.34
N TYR A 95 -5.30 2.22 5.96
CA TYR A 95 -5.71 2.73 7.26
C TYR A 95 -7.16 3.23 7.26
N ASP A 96 -7.55 4.07 6.31
CA ASP A 96 -8.92 4.59 6.19
C ASP A 96 -9.94 3.46 5.97
N SER A 97 -9.62 2.53 5.06
CA SER A 97 -10.47 1.37 4.78
C SER A 97 -10.61 0.43 5.98
N SER A 98 -9.58 0.33 6.82
CA SER A 98 -9.61 -0.45 8.07
C SER A 98 -10.55 0.11 9.12
N ARG A 99 -10.89 1.41 9.02
CA ARG A 99 -11.86 2.10 9.87
C ARG A 99 -13.28 2.12 9.30
N GLY A 100 -13.50 1.40 8.20
CA GLY A 100 -14.80 1.34 7.53
C GLY A 100 -14.95 2.30 6.35
N GLY A 101 -13.90 3.06 5.98
CA GLY A 101 -13.92 3.94 4.81
C GLY A 101 -14.32 3.19 3.53
N ARG A 102 -15.31 3.71 2.81
CA ARG A 102 -15.85 3.11 1.56
C ARG A 102 -15.36 3.78 0.28
N ARG A 103 -14.63 4.90 0.38
CA ARG A 103 -14.16 5.68 -0.76
C ARG A 103 -12.75 6.14 -0.51
N ALA A 104 -11.98 6.32 -1.59
CA ALA A 104 -10.62 6.83 -1.50
C ALA A 104 -10.59 8.19 -0.76
N PRO A 105 -9.73 8.35 0.25
CA PRO A 105 -9.75 9.51 1.11
C PRO A 105 -9.23 10.75 0.39
N ASN A 106 -9.81 11.90 0.71
CA ASN A 106 -9.43 13.19 0.13
C ASN A 106 -8.33 13.86 0.96
N ILE A 107 -7.09 13.77 0.48
CA ILE A 107 -5.93 14.37 1.15
C ILE A 107 -6.03 15.91 1.22
N ALA A 108 -6.74 16.56 0.30
CA ALA A 108 -6.83 18.02 0.27
C ALA A 108 -7.61 18.62 1.45
N VAL A 109 -8.46 17.82 2.11
CA VAL A 109 -9.30 18.26 3.24
C VAL A 109 -8.65 17.93 4.59
N HIS A 110 -7.77 16.93 4.62
CA HIS A 110 -7.08 16.52 5.84
C HIS A 110 -5.76 17.28 6.00
N HIS A 111 -5.37 17.49 7.27
CA HIS A 111 -4.12 18.18 7.62
C HIS A 111 -2.94 17.52 6.88
N VAL A 112 -2.06 18.35 6.30
CA VAL A 112 -0.84 17.87 5.65
C VAL A 112 -0.10 17.01 6.69
N PRO A 113 0.21 15.73 6.38
CA PRO A 113 0.88 14.84 7.32
C PRO A 113 2.16 15.48 7.83
N ASP A 114 2.48 15.27 9.11
CA ASP A 114 3.78 15.69 9.60
C ASP A 114 4.87 14.93 8.82
N LYS A 115 6.02 15.58 8.60
CA LYS A 115 7.15 14.98 7.88
C LYS A 115 7.62 13.70 8.59
N GLY A 116 7.49 13.65 9.91
CA GLY A 116 7.80 12.47 10.72
C GLY A 116 6.92 11.27 10.37
N ASP A 117 5.61 11.46 10.33
CA ASP A 117 4.63 10.41 10.02
C ASP A 117 4.84 9.83 8.63
N PHE A 118 5.13 10.71 7.65
CA PHE A 118 5.44 10.30 6.28
C PHE A 118 6.66 9.36 6.22
N VAL A 119 7.76 9.74 6.89
CA VAL A 119 9.00 8.95 6.91
C VAL A 119 8.80 7.66 7.71
N SER A 120 8.08 7.70 8.83
CA SER A 120 7.75 6.52 9.64
C SER A 120 6.97 5.50 8.81
N GLN A 121 5.91 5.94 8.14
CA GLN A 121 5.05 5.05 7.35
C GLN A 121 5.79 4.42 6.17
N ILE A 122 6.59 5.20 5.44
CA ILE A 122 7.44 4.63 4.36
C ILE A 122 8.44 3.64 4.94
N GLY A 123 9.10 3.98 6.05
CA GLY A 123 10.04 3.10 6.75
C GLY A 123 9.38 1.79 7.19
N LEU A 124 8.15 1.84 7.69
CA LEU A 124 7.37 0.66 8.08
C LEU A 124 7.02 -0.21 6.88
N ILE A 125 6.55 0.38 5.77
CA ILE A 125 6.21 -0.37 4.54
C ILE A 125 7.47 -1.02 3.96
N LEU A 126 8.59 -0.29 3.89
CA LEU A 126 9.89 -0.85 3.46
C LEU A 126 10.37 -1.94 4.42
N GLY A 127 10.17 -1.75 5.73
CA GLY A 127 10.44 -2.76 6.75
C GLY A 127 9.63 -4.04 6.54
N CYS A 128 8.34 -3.94 6.20
CA CYS A 128 7.52 -5.10 5.85
C CYS A 128 8.08 -5.84 4.63
N VAL A 129 8.44 -5.10 3.57
CA VAL A 129 9.06 -5.70 2.37
C VAL A 129 10.37 -6.38 2.73
N ALA A 130 11.25 -5.72 3.48
CA ALA A 130 12.52 -6.29 3.90
C ALA A 130 12.33 -7.56 4.73
N VAL A 131 11.47 -7.54 5.76
CA VAL A 131 11.24 -8.70 6.64
C VAL A 131 10.57 -9.87 5.92
N CYS A 132 9.72 -9.62 4.92
CA CYS A 132 9.08 -10.69 4.16
C CYS A 132 9.98 -11.27 3.06
N PHE A 133 10.81 -10.44 2.41
CA PHE A 133 11.57 -10.83 1.21
C PHE A 133 13.09 -10.95 1.43
N TRP A 134 13.63 -10.62 2.61
CA TRP A 134 15.05 -10.84 2.90
C TRP A 134 15.54 -12.28 2.71
N PRO A 135 14.75 -13.37 2.98
CA PRO A 135 15.28 -14.72 2.79
C PRO A 135 15.51 -15.02 1.31
N VAL A 136 14.67 -14.45 0.43
CA VAL A 136 14.81 -14.53 -1.03
C VAL A 136 16.09 -13.83 -1.48
N GLY A 137 16.32 -12.62 -0.96
CA GLY A 137 17.53 -11.83 -1.25
C GLY A 137 18.81 -12.54 -0.81
N LEU A 138 18.82 -13.10 0.41
CA LEU A 138 19.95 -13.88 0.91
C LEU A 138 20.17 -15.15 0.08
N TYR A 139 19.11 -15.89 -0.21
CA TYR A 139 19.20 -17.11 -1.02
C TYR A 139 19.83 -16.83 -2.39
N TYR A 140 19.32 -15.81 -3.09
CA TYR A 140 19.84 -15.40 -4.40
C TYR A 140 21.28 -14.88 -4.30
N GLY A 141 21.61 -14.09 -3.29
CA GLY A 141 22.96 -13.54 -3.11
C GLY A 141 24.03 -14.61 -2.85
N PHE A 142 23.67 -15.74 -2.22
CA PHE A 142 24.61 -16.83 -1.98
C PHE A 142 24.67 -17.87 -3.09
N THR A 143 23.56 -18.12 -3.79
CA THR A 143 23.45 -19.22 -4.76
C THR A 143 23.49 -18.75 -6.20
N GLU A 144 23.15 -17.49 -6.46
CA GLU A 144 22.94 -16.90 -7.80
C GLU A 144 21.96 -17.73 -8.66
N ARG A 145 21.01 -18.44 -8.03
CA ARG A 145 20.07 -19.35 -8.70
C ARG A 145 18.62 -18.94 -8.47
N THR A 146 17.79 -19.21 -9.49
CA THR A 146 16.34 -19.00 -9.49
C THR A 146 15.60 -20.34 -9.58
N ASP A 147 15.96 -21.28 -8.71
CA ASP A 147 15.39 -22.62 -8.64
C ASP A 147 14.08 -22.68 -7.83
N SER A 148 13.54 -23.87 -7.63
CA SER A 148 12.31 -24.09 -6.88
C SER A 148 12.36 -23.55 -5.45
N ALA A 149 13.54 -23.54 -4.80
CA ALA A 149 13.69 -23.02 -3.44
C ALA A 149 13.59 -21.49 -3.43
N PHE A 150 14.18 -20.79 -4.41
CA PHE A 150 13.98 -19.36 -4.60
C PHE A 150 12.50 -19.00 -4.73
N TRP A 151 11.77 -19.70 -5.61
CA TRP A 151 10.35 -19.44 -5.84
C TRP A 151 9.48 -19.80 -4.62
N LEU A 152 9.82 -20.85 -3.88
CA LEU A 152 9.14 -21.20 -2.63
C LEU A 152 9.32 -20.11 -1.57
N LEU A 153 10.55 -19.58 -1.40
CA LEU A 153 10.81 -18.48 -0.48
C LEU A 153 10.07 -17.20 -0.91
N ALA A 154 10.04 -16.90 -2.21
CA ALA A 154 9.31 -15.76 -2.74
C ALA A 154 7.79 -15.90 -2.51
N ALA A 155 7.24 -17.10 -2.72
CA ALA A 155 5.84 -17.41 -2.43
C ALA A 155 5.53 -17.25 -0.93
N CYS A 156 6.40 -17.74 -0.05
CA CYS A 156 6.26 -17.53 1.40
C CYS A 156 6.29 -16.05 1.77
N GLY A 157 7.23 -15.28 1.23
CA GLY A 157 7.31 -13.83 1.44
C GLY A 157 6.04 -13.11 0.98
N GLY A 158 5.57 -13.41 -0.23
CA GLY A 158 4.33 -12.87 -0.76
C GLY A 158 3.09 -13.30 0.03
N PHE A 159 3.08 -14.53 0.57
CA PHE A 159 1.98 -15.02 1.40
C PHE A 159 1.90 -14.29 2.74
N PHE A 160 3.02 -13.98 3.40
CA PHE A 160 3.00 -13.26 4.69
C PHE A 160 2.95 -11.73 4.56
N PHE A 161 3.32 -11.20 3.39
CA PHE A 161 3.43 -9.76 3.16
C PHE A 161 2.14 -8.97 3.43
N PRO A 162 0.95 -9.37 2.95
CA PRO A 162 -0.29 -8.64 3.24
C PRO A 162 -0.55 -8.44 4.73
N MET A 163 -0.35 -9.49 5.52
CA MET A 163 -0.60 -9.44 6.95
C MET A 163 0.44 -8.59 7.69
N ALA A 164 1.71 -8.70 7.30
CA ALA A 164 2.79 -7.87 7.82
C ALA A 164 2.56 -6.38 7.51
N LEU A 165 2.19 -6.07 6.27
CA LEU A 165 1.88 -4.73 5.80
C LEU A 165 0.70 -4.13 6.55
N LEU A 166 -0.40 -4.89 6.69
CA LEU A 166 -1.57 -4.45 7.43
C LEU A 166 -1.24 -4.18 8.90
N ALA A 167 -0.51 -5.08 9.56
CA ALA A 167 -0.08 -4.88 10.93
C ALA A 167 0.83 -3.65 11.06
N GLY A 168 1.81 -3.51 10.18
CA GLY A 168 2.74 -2.38 10.17
C GLY A 168 2.03 -1.02 10.03
N ILE A 169 1.02 -0.93 9.17
CA ILE A 169 0.25 0.30 8.96
C ILE A 169 -0.64 0.62 10.17
N LEU A 170 -1.21 -0.38 10.85
CA LEU A 170 -2.16 -0.13 11.95
C LEU A 170 -1.50 0.08 13.32
N PHE A 171 -0.33 -0.49 13.57
CA PHE A 171 0.29 -0.46 14.90
C PHE A 171 1.37 0.61 15.09
N ASP A 172 1.79 1.33 14.04
CA ASP A 172 2.85 2.37 14.05
C ASP A 172 4.09 2.00 14.89
N ALA A 173 4.39 0.70 14.98
CA ALA A 173 5.40 0.16 15.87
C ALA A 173 6.10 -1.03 15.22
N THR A 174 7.41 -1.11 15.42
CA THR A 174 8.24 -2.22 14.93
C THR A 174 7.82 -3.58 15.49
N HIS A 175 7.15 -3.60 16.65
CA HIS A 175 6.56 -4.80 17.24
C HIS A 175 5.52 -5.49 16.33
N ALA A 176 4.89 -4.74 15.42
CA ALA A 176 3.96 -5.26 14.42
C ALA A 176 4.61 -6.26 13.44
N LEU A 177 5.94 -6.18 13.28
CA LEU A 177 6.72 -7.05 12.39
C LEU A 177 7.18 -8.34 13.08
N ASN A 178 6.67 -8.64 14.29
CA ASN A 178 6.98 -9.91 14.95
C ASN A 178 6.42 -11.09 14.12
N PRO A 179 7.25 -12.02 13.63
CA PRO A 179 6.80 -13.12 12.78
C PRO A 179 5.80 -14.04 13.49
N ILE A 180 5.94 -14.23 14.80
CA ILE A 180 5.01 -15.04 15.60
C ILE A 180 3.63 -14.39 15.61
N PHE A 181 3.58 -13.06 15.80
CA PHE A 181 2.34 -12.30 15.77
C PHE A 181 1.63 -12.41 14.41
N ILE A 182 2.39 -12.31 13.31
CA ILE A 182 1.86 -12.45 11.95
C ILE A 182 1.29 -13.85 11.73
N VAL A 183 2.04 -14.91 12.07
CA VAL A 183 1.59 -16.30 11.90
C VAL A 183 0.32 -16.59 12.69
N ILE A 184 0.26 -16.18 13.96
CA ILE A 184 -0.94 -16.34 14.80
C ILE A 184 -2.12 -15.60 14.18
N SER A 185 -1.90 -14.39 13.68
CA SER A 185 -2.97 -13.60 13.07
C SER A 185 -3.50 -14.27 11.80
N VAL A 186 -2.63 -14.80 10.94
CA VAL A 186 -3.03 -15.57 9.74
C VAL A 186 -3.86 -16.80 10.14
N LEU A 187 -3.42 -17.57 11.14
CA LEU A 187 -4.13 -18.77 11.61
C LEU A 187 -5.52 -18.43 12.18
N ARG A 188 -5.66 -17.34 12.93
CA ARG A 188 -6.96 -16.87 13.45
C ARG A 188 -7.94 -16.48 12.35
N THR A 189 -7.44 -16.05 11.21
CA THR A 189 -8.25 -15.62 10.06
C THR A 189 -8.14 -16.55 8.85
N PHE A 190 -7.72 -17.80 9.05
CA PHE A 190 -7.25 -18.70 7.97
C PHE A 190 -8.09 -18.66 6.69
N PHE A 191 -9.41 -18.93 6.78
CA PHE A 191 -10.28 -18.94 5.61
C PHE A 191 -10.45 -17.57 4.95
N ALA A 192 -10.62 -16.52 5.75
CA ALA A 192 -10.73 -15.15 5.23
C ALA A 192 -9.42 -14.69 4.59
N TYR A 193 -8.29 -15.11 5.14
CA TYR A 193 -6.97 -14.79 4.63
C TYR A 193 -6.71 -15.49 3.28
N TRP A 194 -7.06 -16.76 3.14
CA TRP A 194 -6.98 -17.45 1.85
C TRP A 194 -7.84 -16.78 0.77
N ALA A 195 -9.05 -16.32 1.11
CA ALA A 195 -9.88 -15.56 0.18
C ALA A 195 -9.23 -14.22 -0.22
N LEU A 196 -8.56 -13.53 0.72
CA LEU A 196 -7.79 -12.32 0.45
C LEU A 196 -6.62 -12.59 -0.51
N ILE A 197 -5.81 -13.62 -0.23
CA ILE A 197 -4.67 -14.02 -1.08
C ILE A 197 -5.16 -14.38 -2.49
N LEU A 198 -6.22 -15.17 -2.60
CA LEU A 198 -6.83 -15.51 -3.89
C LEU A 198 -7.27 -14.26 -4.65
N SER A 199 -7.87 -13.29 -3.95
CA SER A 199 -8.26 -12.00 -4.55
C SER A 199 -7.04 -11.26 -5.09
N PHE A 200 -5.94 -11.18 -4.34
CA PHE A 200 -4.70 -10.57 -4.83
C PHE A 200 -4.08 -11.33 -6.00
N CYS A 201 -4.15 -12.66 -6.04
CA CYS A 201 -3.71 -13.43 -7.21
C CYS A 201 -4.53 -13.08 -8.45
N VAL A 202 -5.86 -12.95 -8.33
CA VAL A 202 -6.73 -12.57 -9.44
C VAL A 202 -6.42 -11.15 -9.93
N PHE A 203 -6.34 -10.18 -9.02
CA PHE A 203 -6.00 -8.79 -9.38
C PHE A 203 -4.58 -8.66 -9.93
N GLY A 204 -3.60 -9.33 -9.33
CA GLY A 204 -2.22 -9.35 -9.81
C GLY A 204 -2.10 -9.99 -11.20
N GLY A 205 -2.82 -11.08 -11.45
CA GLY A 205 -2.93 -11.69 -12.77
C GLY A 205 -3.55 -10.74 -13.81
N LEU A 206 -4.59 -9.98 -13.42
CA LEU A 206 -5.19 -8.96 -14.28
C LEU A 206 -4.20 -7.83 -14.59
N VAL A 207 -3.47 -7.31 -13.59
CA VAL A 207 -2.38 -6.33 -13.78
C VAL A 207 -1.37 -6.88 -14.79
N ALA A 208 -0.85 -8.08 -14.56
CA ALA A 208 0.16 -8.70 -15.41
C ALA A 208 -0.35 -8.87 -16.86
N ALA A 209 -1.60 -9.30 -17.04
CA ALA A 209 -2.21 -9.43 -18.36
C ALA A 209 -2.36 -8.08 -19.07
N VAL A 210 -2.83 -7.04 -18.37
CA VAL A 210 -2.93 -5.67 -18.91
C VAL A 210 -1.55 -5.16 -19.29
N PHE A 211 -0.54 -5.30 -18.43
CA PHE A 211 0.83 -4.89 -18.74
C PHE A 211 1.41 -5.65 -19.92
N TRP A 212 1.15 -6.96 -20.03
CA TRP A 212 1.62 -7.77 -21.15
C TRP A 212 0.98 -7.35 -22.48
N ILE A 213 -0.31 -7.02 -22.49
CA ILE A 213 -1.01 -6.55 -23.70
C ILE A 213 -0.53 -5.14 -24.08
N LEU A 214 -0.48 -4.23 -23.09
CA LEU A 214 -0.19 -2.81 -23.32
C LEU A 214 1.29 -2.50 -23.55
N SER A 215 2.22 -3.33 -23.06
CA SER A 215 3.67 -3.10 -23.25
C SER A 215 4.11 -3.11 -24.71
N ASN A 216 3.31 -3.72 -25.59
CA ASN A 216 3.56 -3.72 -27.03
C ASN A 216 3.21 -2.37 -27.71
N ILE A 217 2.58 -1.42 -26.99
CA ILE A 217 2.11 -0.15 -27.54
C ILE A 217 2.67 1.02 -26.70
N PRO A 218 3.71 1.74 -27.20
CA PRO A 218 4.40 2.79 -26.43
C PRO A 218 3.48 3.90 -25.90
N ILE A 219 2.48 4.28 -26.69
CA ILE A 219 1.48 5.30 -26.35
C ILE A 219 0.59 4.90 -25.17
N LEU A 220 0.44 3.61 -24.89
CA LEU A 220 -0.42 3.10 -23.81
C LEU A 220 0.32 2.88 -22.47
N SER A 221 1.60 3.24 -22.38
CA SER A 221 2.36 3.22 -21.12
C SER A 221 1.74 4.13 -20.04
N PHE A 222 1.12 5.23 -20.45
CA PHE A 222 0.34 6.10 -19.57
C PHE A 222 -0.90 5.37 -19.02
N VAL A 223 -1.61 4.64 -19.89
CA VAL A 223 -2.83 3.90 -19.53
C VAL A 223 -2.49 2.73 -18.60
N SER A 224 -1.39 2.01 -18.85
CA SER A 224 -0.95 0.93 -17.96
C SER A 224 -0.59 1.45 -16.58
N SER A 225 0.03 2.63 -16.47
CA SER A 225 0.32 3.29 -15.20
C SER A 225 -0.96 3.66 -14.43
N ALA A 226 -1.96 4.22 -15.12
CA ALA A 226 -3.25 4.55 -14.53
C ALA A 226 -3.98 3.29 -14.03
N VAL A 227 -4.01 2.21 -14.81
CA VAL A 227 -4.61 0.93 -14.42
C VAL A 227 -3.85 0.29 -13.27
N GLY A 228 -2.51 0.34 -13.27
CA GLY A 228 -1.67 -0.15 -12.18
C GLY A 228 -1.96 0.57 -10.86
N LEU A 229 -2.04 1.90 -10.87
CA LEU A 229 -2.39 2.70 -9.70
C LEU A 229 -3.82 2.44 -9.24
N TYR A 230 -4.77 2.29 -10.16
CA TYR A 230 -6.15 1.92 -9.82
C TYR A 230 -6.20 0.59 -9.06
N LEU A 231 -5.57 -0.44 -9.59
CA LEU A 231 -5.55 -1.78 -8.99
C LEU A 231 -4.75 -1.81 -7.67
N LEU A 232 -3.72 -0.97 -7.54
CA LEU A 232 -3.01 -0.74 -6.27
C LEU A 232 -3.95 -0.19 -5.19
N LEU A 233 -4.81 0.78 -5.53
CA LEU A 233 -5.81 1.32 -4.59
C LEU A 233 -6.92 0.32 -4.26
N VAL A 234 -7.34 -0.52 -5.22
CA VAL A 234 -8.23 -1.65 -4.95
C VAL A 234 -7.59 -2.62 -3.95
N ALA A 235 -6.30 -2.92 -4.13
CA ALA A 235 -5.57 -3.82 -3.22
C ALA A 235 -5.44 -3.23 -1.81
N ALA A 236 -5.15 -1.93 -1.69
CA ALA A 236 -5.15 -1.21 -0.41
C ALA A 236 -6.51 -1.34 0.30
N HIS A 237 -7.59 -1.08 -0.43
CA HIS A 237 -8.93 -1.15 0.13
C HIS A 237 -9.30 -2.55 0.58
N LEU A 238 -9.01 -3.58 -0.23
CA LEU A 238 -9.20 -4.99 0.14
C LEU A 238 -8.48 -5.34 1.45
N LEU A 239 -7.23 -4.89 1.60
CA LEU A 239 -6.44 -5.17 2.78
C LEU A 239 -7.02 -4.50 4.04
N GLY A 240 -7.42 -3.24 3.94
CA GLY A 240 -8.09 -2.54 5.03
C GLY A 240 -9.46 -3.17 5.38
N ARG A 241 -10.26 -3.54 4.37
CA ARG A 241 -11.55 -4.22 4.58
C ARG A 241 -11.40 -5.60 5.21
N PHE A 242 -10.35 -6.32 4.87
CA PHE A 242 -10.03 -7.58 5.52
C PHE A 242 -9.85 -7.40 7.04
N TYR A 243 -9.13 -6.36 7.48
CA TYR A 243 -9.06 -6.02 8.90
C TYR A 243 -10.43 -5.69 9.47
N TRP A 244 -11.18 -4.78 8.84
CA TRP A 244 -12.48 -4.33 9.34
C TRP A 244 -13.44 -5.51 9.62
N TRP A 245 -13.51 -6.47 8.70
CA TRP A 245 -14.35 -7.66 8.85
C TRP A 245 -13.84 -8.67 9.88
N ASN A 246 -12.53 -8.69 10.15
CA ASN A 246 -11.91 -9.68 11.04
C ASN A 246 -11.36 -9.10 12.34
N LYS A 247 -11.60 -7.81 12.65
CA LYS A 247 -11.03 -7.11 13.81
C LYS A 247 -11.21 -7.86 15.13
N TYR A 248 -12.40 -8.46 15.33
CA TYR A 248 -12.70 -9.26 16.52
C TYR A 248 -11.91 -10.57 16.59
N LYS A 249 -11.66 -11.22 15.45
CA LYS A 249 -10.85 -12.46 15.39
C LYS A 249 -9.37 -12.16 15.56
N LEU A 250 -8.90 -11.06 14.99
CA LEU A 250 -7.52 -10.60 15.10
C LEU A 250 -7.18 -10.25 16.55
N ASN A 251 -8.11 -9.60 17.26
CA ASN A 251 -7.96 -9.19 18.65
C ASN A 251 -6.65 -8.42 18.88
N TRP A 252 -6.48 -7.39 18.05
CA TRP A 252 -5.27 -6.57 18.01
C TRP A 252 -5.24 -5.48 19.08
N GLY A 253 -6.33 -5.26 19.82
CA GLY A 253 -6.40 -4.29 20.92
C GLY A 253 -6.36 -2.82 20.46
N LEU A 254 -6.78 -2.58 19.21
CA LEU A 254 -6.90 -1.25 18.58
C LEU A 254 -8.34 -0.75 18.63
#